data_AF-A0A973RJP9-F1
#
_entry.id   AF-A0A973RJP9-F1
#
_cell.length_a   1.000
_cell.length_b   1.000
_cell.length_c   1.000
_cell.angle_alpha   90.00
_cell.angle_beta   90.00
_cell.angle_gamma   90.00
#
_symmetry.space_group_name_H-M   'P 1'
#
loop_
_entity.id
_entity.type
_entity.pdbx_description
1 polymer ?
#
loop_
_entity_poly.entity_id
_entity_poly.type
_entity_poly.pdbx_seq_one_letter_code
_entity_poly.pdbx_strand_id
1 'polypeptide(L)'
;MSDSRQGPSRADSAAAGPEREHAKPQPATPSGAQNEAVLGPFTVRDLTVFGGVLIIFIGSLLPLVQRGGFLNLWNAQNLYFLAIGILLPLGLAGLFAWRRLAPEASIRIGSFSLDQFASIVSVLACSYFFLFAVTALSPGGIVGFVGGAVLVVATVFARVIPLFAGDFAGRPEVPAHVVARDAVRPAAKPKAAAPAPSAVPAASAGGAAGGQQAAETG
;
A
#
# COMPACT_ATOMS: atom_id res chain seq x y z
N MET A 1 -22.13 -21.28 58.29
CA MET A 1 -21.96 -21.04 56.85
C MET A 1 -22.70 -19.74 56.55
N SER A 2 -22.11 -18.56 56.37
CA SER A 2 -20.74 -18.19 56.00
C SER A 2 -20.42 -16.79 56.57
N ASP A 3 -19.11 -16.51 56.68
CA ASP A 3 -18.44 -15.42 57.41
C ASP A 3 -18.95 -13.98 57.23
N SER A 4 -19.14 -13.31 58.37
CA SER A 4 -19.05 -11.87 58.54
C SER A 4 -17.64 -11.53 59.04
N ARG A 5 -16.77 -10.99 58.17
CA ARG A 5 -15.51 -10.34 58.60
C ARG A 5 -15.40 -8.95 57.99
N GLN A 6 -15.86 -7.96 58.76
CA GLN A 6 -15.38 -6.59 58.70
C GLN A 6 -14.04 -6.49 59.43
N GLY A 7 -13.08 -5.81 58.82
CA GLY A 7 -11.83 -5.32 59.40
C GLY A 7 -11.40 -4.04 58.66
N PRO A 8 -10.68 -3.11 59.32
CA PRO A 8 -10.94 -1.67 59.18
C PRO A 8 -10.09 -0.95 58.12
N SER A 9 -10.61 0.23 57.77
CA SER A 9 -10.01 1.31 56.99
C SER A 9 -8.54 1.58 57.31
N ARG A 10 -7.69 1.59 56.28
CA ARG A 10 -6.46 2.39 56.26
C ARG A 10 -6.64 3.55 55.31
N ALA A 11 -6.66 4.74 55.89
CA ALA A 11 -6.54 5.99 55.20
C ALA A 11 -5.14 6.15 54.58
N ASP A 12 -5.12 6.91 53.48
CA ASP A 12 -4.06 7.80 53.02
C ASP A 12 -2.66 7.24 52.75
N SER A 13 -2.35 7.13 51.46
CA SER A 13 -1.08 7.66 50.94
C SER A 13 -1.30 8.15 49.52
N ALA A 14 -1.34 9.47 49.41
CA ALA A 14 -1.33 10.23 48.18
C ALA A 14 -0.10 9.90 47.34
N ALA A 15 -0.33 9.56 46.08
CA ALA A 15 0.64 9.74 45.00
C ALA A 15 -0.08 10.49 43.88
N ALA A 16 0.06 11.81 43.89
CA ALA A 16 -0.37 12.70 42.83
C ALA A 16 0.39 12.36 41.55
N GLY A 17 -0.29 11.70 40.60
CA GLY A 17 0.17 11.64 39.21
C GLY A 17 -0.10 12.99 38.54
N PRO A 18 0.75 13.44 37.60
CA PRO A 18 0.59 14.75 36.99
C PRO A 18 -0.75 14.82 36.26
N GLU A 19 -1.52 15.84 36.62
CA GLU A 19 -2.77 16.22 35.97
C GLU A 19 -2.56 16.28 34.46
N ARG A 20 -3.39 15.53 33.72
CA ARG A 20 -3.50 15.71 32.28
C ARG A 20 -4.13 17.07 32.03
N GLU A 21 -3.26 18.06 31.87
CA GLU A 21 -3.58 19.38 31.36
C GLU A 21 -4.52 19.21 30.16
N HIS A 22 -5.74 19.71 30.34
CA HIS A 22 -6.74 19.78 29.28
C HIS A 22 -6.17 20.64 28.16
N ALA A 23 -5.64 19.97 27.13
CA ALA A 23 -5.22 20.61 25.89
C ALA A 23 -6.40 21.40 25.33
N LYS A 24 -6.27 22.73 25.40
CA LYS A 24 -7.18 23.71 24.83
C LYS A 24 -7.43 23.37 23.35
N PRO A 25 -8.68 23.40 22.83
CA PRO A 25 -8.93 23.14 21.42
C PRO A 25 -8.14 24.15 20.58
N GLN A 26 -7.12 23.66 19.88
CA GLN A 26 -6.37 24.46 18.93
C GLN A 26 -7.33 24.79 17.77
N PRO A 27 -7.50 26.08 17.40
CA PRO A 27 -8.39 26.45 16.31
C PRO A 27 -7.97 25.72 15.03
N ALA A 28 -8.92 25.00 14.44
CA ALA A 28 -8.76 24.31 13.18
C ALA A 28 -8.27 25.31 12.13
N THR A 29 -7.03 25.13 11.67
CA THR A 29 -6.51 25.83 10.50
C THR A 29 -7.46 25.54 9.32
N PRO A 30 -7.84 26.56 8.51
CA PRO A 30 -8.76 26.37 7.41
C PRO A 30 -8.26 25.23 6.52
N SER A 31 -9.09 24.20 6.44
CA SER A 31 -8.79 22.93 5.80
C SER A 31 -8.52 23.14 4.32
N GLY A 32 -7.27 22.92 3.91
CA GLY A 32 -6.92 22.80 2.50
C GLY A 32 -7.62 21.59 1.89
N ALA A 33 -8.44 21.85 0.87
CA ALA A 33 -9.10 20.86 0.01
C ALA A 33 -9.85 19.75 0.76
N GLN A 34 -10.92 20.12 1.48
CA GLN A 34 -11.92 19.13 1.88
C GLN A 34 -12.50 18.47 0.63
N ASN A 35 -12.73 17.18 0.73
CA ASN A 35 -13.17 16.32 -0.34
C ASN A 35 -14.63 16.62 -0.71
N GLU A 36 -14.84 17.65 -1.53
CA GLU A 36 -16.16 18.20 -1.79
C GLU A 36 -17.00 17.24 -2.65
N ALA A 37 -18.21 17.00 -2.16
CA ALA A 37 -19.21 16.24 -2.87
C ALA A 37 -19.70 17.06 -4.08
N VAL A 38 -19.60 16.50 -5.27
CA VAL A 38 -19.99 17.16 -6.52
C VAL A 38 -21.35 16.70 -7.02
N LEU A 39 -21.64 15.41 -6.86
CA LEU A 39 -22.93 14.85 -7.27
C LEU A 39 -23.41 13.86 -6.22
N GLY A 40 -24.40 14.25 -5.41
CA GLY A 40 -24.82 13.44 -4.27
C GLY A 40 -23.62 13.16 -3.34
N PRO A 41 -23.34 11.91 -2.95
CA PRO A 41 -22.19 11.58 -2.11
C PRO A 41 -20.88 11.41 -2.91
N PHE A 42 -20.89 11.66 -4.22
CA PHE A 42 -19.75 11.40 -5.10
C PHE A 42 -18.85 12.61 -5.28
N THR A 43 -17.53 12.36 -5.20
CA THR A 43 -16.49 13.36 -5.46
C THR A 43 -16.12 13.40 -6.94
N VAL A 44 -15.33 14.42 -7.34
CA VAL A 44 -14.79 14.50 -8.71
C VAL A 44 -14.02 13.23 -9.08
N ARG A 45 -13.28 12.64 -8.14
CA ARG A 45 -12.52 11.42 -8.39
C ARG A 45 -13.43 10.24 -8.69
N ASP A 46 -14.51 10.06 -7.93
CA ASP A 46 -15.44 8.96 -8.18
C ASP A 46 -16.11 9.10 -9.55
N LEU A 47 -16.53 10.33 -9.90
CA LEU A 47 -17.08 10.61 -11.23
C LEU A 47 -16.06 10.37 -12.35
N THR A 48 -14.78 10.68 -12.12
CA THR A 48 -13.71 10.40 -13.09
C THR A 48 -13.51 8.89 -13.28
N VAL A 49 -13.57 8.11 -12.19
CA VAL A 49 -13.54 6.64 -12.27
C VAL A 49 -14.75 6.13 -13.05
N PHE A 50 -15.96 6.60 -12.75
CA PHE A 50 -17.17 6.18 -13.47
C PHE A 50 -17.11 6.54 -14.95
N GLY A 51 -16.62 7.74 -15.28
CA GLY A 51 -16.40 8.18 -16.65
C GLY A 51 -15.39 7.29 -17.39
N GLY A 52 -14.25 6.98 -16.77
CA GLY A 52 -13.26 6.06 -17.32
C GLY A 52 -13.84 4.67 -17.60
N VAL A 53 -14.59 4.11 -16.65
CA VAL A 53 -15.27 2.82 -16.82
C VAL A 53 -16.32 2.88 -17.93
N LEU A 54 -17.10 3.97 -18.02
CA LEU A 54 -18.09 4.15 -19.10
C LEU A 54 -17.43 4.21 -20.47
N ILE A 55 -16.31 4.92 -20.61
CA ILE A 55 -15.54 4.99 -21.86
C ILE A 55 -15.01 3.59 -22.22
N ILE A 56 -14.48 2.83 -21.25
CA ILE A 56 -14.05 1.44 -21.46
C ILE A 56 -15.23 0.57 -21.90
N PHE A 57 -16.40 0.72 -21.27
CA PHE A 57 -17.60 -0.02 -21.65
C PHE A 57 -17.99 0.26 -23.11
N ILE A 58 -17.97 1.52 -23.54
CA ILE A 58 -18.19 1.87 -24.95
C ILE A 58 -17.13 1.23 -25.85
N GLY A 59 -15.84 1.35 -25.48
CA GLY A 59 -14.74 0.71 -26.20
C GLY A 59 -14.89 -0.82 -26.33
N SER A 60 -15.45 -1.47 -25.31
CA SER A 60 -15.69 -2.93 -25.31
C SER A 60 -16.74 -3.38 -26.33
N LEU A 61 -17.66 -2.49 -26.71
CA LEU A 61 -18.73 -2.76 -27.69
C LEU A 61 -18.25 -2.53 -29.13
N LEU A 62 -17.23 -1.69 -29.30
CA LEU A 62 -16.63 -1.40 -30.60
C LEU A 62 -15.76 -2.56 -31.11
N PRO A 63 -15.51 -2.63 -32.42
CA PRO A 63 -14.67 -3.68 -32.99
C PRO A 63 -13.23 -3.63 -32.42
N LEU A 64 -12.76 -4.78 -31.93
CA LEU A 64 -11.38 -4.98 -31.47
C LEU A 64 -10.52 -5.72 -32.49
N VAL A 65 -11.12 -6.67 -33.22
CA VAL A 65 -10.45 -7.45 -34.27
C VAL A 65 -11.37 -7.62 -35.46
N GLN A 66 -10.77 -7.73 -36.66
CA GLN A 66 -11.47 -8.15 -37.87
C GLN A 66 -10.97 -9.53 -38.28
N ARG A 67 -11.85 -10.54 -38.19
CA ARG A 67 -11.58 -11.92 -38.65
C ARG A 67 -12.81 -12.46 -39.37
N GLY A 68 -12.98 -12.08 -40.63
CA GLY A 68 -14.19 -12.41 -41.41
C GLY A 68 -15.46 -11.66 -40.97
N GLY A 69 -15.34 -10.75 -39.99
CA GLY A 69 -16.40 -9.93 -39.43
C GLY A 69 -15.85 -9.02 -38.32
N PHE A 70 -16.66 -8.07 -37.85
CA PHE A 70 -16.31 -7.21 -36.72
C PHE A 70 -16.60 -7.92 -35.40
N LEU A 71 -15.55 -8.24 -34.65
CA LEU A 71 -15.66 -8.84 -33.32
C LEU A 71 -15.24 -7.83 -32.26
N ASN A 72 -16.01 -7.74 -31.18
CA ASN A 72 -15.76 -6.86 -30.04
C ASN A 72 -15.32 -7.67 -28.82
N LEU A 73 -15.15 -7.03 -27.66
CA LEU A 73 -14.61 -7.70 -26.48
C LEU A 73 -15.45 -8.92 -26.05
N TRP A 74 -16.77 -8.80 -26.18
CA TRP A 74 -17.74 -9.76 -25.65
C TRP A 74 -17.78 -11.09 -26.43
N ASN A 75 -17.40 -11.06 -27.70
CA ASN A 75 -17.44 -12.24 -28.57
C ASN A 75 -16.07 -12.64 -29.15
N ALA A 76 -15.03 -11.80 -29.00
CA ALA A 76 -13.70 -12.10 -29.52
C ALA A 76 -12.77 -12.80 -28.52
N GLN A 77 -13.10 -12.75 -27.22
CA GLN A 77 -12.13 -13.01 -26.15
C GLN A 77 -12.61 -14.03 -25.13
N ASN A 78 -11.65 -14.69 -24.49
CA ASN A 78 -11.94 -15.59 -23.37
C ASN A 78 -12.31 -14.82 -22.10
N LEU A 79 -12.79 -15.54 -21.09
CA LEU A 79 -13.22 -14.95 -19.81
C LEU A 79 -12.11 -14.16 -19.11
N TYR A 80 -10.84 -14.56 -19.24
CA TYR A 80 -9.71 -13.86 -18.62
C TYR A 80 -9.56 -12.43 -19.16
N PHE A 81 -9.57 -12.28 -20.49
CA PHE A 81 -9.49 -10.97 -21.13
C PHE A 81 -10.78 -10.17 -21.01
N LEU A 82 -11.94 -10.84 -20.97
CA LEU A 82 -13.21 -10.18 -20.66
C LEU A 82 -13.18 -9.59 -19.23
N ALA A 83 -12.60 -10.34 -18.28
CA ALA A 83 -12.47 -9.88 -16.90
C ALA A 83 -11.58 -8.63 -16.81
N ILE A 84 -10.40 -8.65 -17.43
CA ILE A 84 -9.49 -7.50 -17.44
C ILE A 84 -10.07 -6.32 -18.21
N GLY A 85 -10.66 -6.59 -19.38
CA GLY A 85 -11.12 -5.57 -20.30
C GLY A 85 -12.38 -4.86 -19.86
N ILE A 86 -13.29 -5.50 -19.10
CA ILE A 86 -14.52 -4.82 -18.66
C ILE A 86 -15.09 -5.25 -17.31
N LEU A 87 -15.04 -6.53 -16.92
CA LEU A 87 -15.72 -6.95 -15.67
C LEU A 87 -15.05 -6.36 -14.43
N LEU A 88 -13.73 -6.31 -14.38
CA LEU A 88 -12.98 -5.67 -13.29
C LEU A 88 -13.21 -4.16 -13.25
N PRO A 89 -13.13 -3.39 -14.36
CA PRO A 89 -13.55 -1.99 -14.39
C PRO A 89 -14.98 -1.75 -13.87
N LEU A 90 -15.96 -2.57 -14.27
CA LEU A 90 -17.34 -2.46 -13.79
C LEU A 90 -17.44 -2.74 -12.28
N GLY A 91 -16.78 -3.80 -11.80
CA GLY A 91 -16.70 -4.11 -10.38
C GLY A 91 -16.05 -2.98 -9.58
N LEU A 92 -15.02 -2.36 -10.14
CA LEU A 92 -14.35 -1.20 -9.54
C LEU A 92 -15.29 0.00 -9.39
N ALA A 93 -16.07 0.34 -10.41
CA ALA A 93 -17.09 1.38 -10.31
C ALA A 93 -18.12 1.06 -9.20
N GLY A 94 -18.58 -0.19 -9.13
CA GLY A 94 -19.48 -0.64 -8.06
C GLY A 94 -18.88 -0.48 -6.66
N LEU A 95 -17.59 -0.78 -6.48
CA LEU A 95 -16.91 -0.63 -5.19
C LEU A 95 -16.70 0.84 -4.80
N PHE A 96 -16.39 1.71 -5.77
CA PHE A 96 -16.34 3.16 -5.53
C PHE A 96 -17.71 3.70 -5.14
N ALA A 97 -18.78 3.18 -5.76
CA ALA A 97 -20.14 3.50 -5.35
C ALA A 97 -20.47 3.03 -3.94
N TRP A 98 -20.15 1.78 -3.62
CA TRP A 98 -20.34 1.21 -2.29
C TRP A 98 -19.62 2.02 -1.21
N ARG A 99 -18.38 2.45 -1.48
CA ARG A 99 -17.59 3.28 -0.54
C ARG A 99 -18.32 4.56 -0.12
N ARG A 100 -19.09 5.16 -1.02
CA ARG A 100 -19.82 6.40 -0.74
C ARG A 100 -21.18 6.17 -0.09
N LEU A 101 -21.84 5.06 -0.44
CA LEU A 101 -23.16 4.72 0.09
C LEU A 101 -23.11 4.05 1.47
N ALA A 102 -21.99 3.39 1.81
CA ALA A 102 -21.77 2.71 3.07
C ALA A 102 -20.39 3.07 3.66
N PRO A 103 -20.19 4.32 4.13
CA PRO A 103 -18.88 4.82 4.59
C PRO A 103 -18.31 4.06 5.80
N GLU A 104 -19.17 3.47 6.64
CA GLU A 104 -18.76 2.67 7.80
C GLU A 104 -18.16 1.30 7.39
N ALA A 105 -18.35 0.86 6.14
CA ALA A 105 -17.85 -0.41 5.67
C ALA A 105 -16.38 -0.30 5.24
N SER A 106 -15.49 -1.04 5.90
CA SER A 106 -14.11 -1.15 5.44
C SER A 106 -14.02 -2.06 4.19
N ILE A 107 -13.96 -1.46 3.00
CA ILE A 107 -13.85 -2.21 1.74
C ILE A 107 -12.41 -2.61 1.48
N ARG A 108 -12.16 -3.92 1.45
CA ARG A 108 -10.88 -4.53 1.08
C ARG A 108 -11.12 -5.72 0.16
N ILE A 109 -10.15 -5.99 -0.72
CA ILE A 109 -10.20 -7.14 -1.62
C ILE A 109 -8.97 -7.99 -1.32
N GLY A 110 -9.18 -9.09 -0.58
CA GLY A 110 -8.08 -9.85 0.01
C GLY A 110 -7.25 -8.96 0.93
N SER A 111 -5.95 -8.86 0.68
CA SER A 111 -5.03 -7.99 1.41
C SER A 111 -4.96 -6.55 0.88
N PHE A 112 -5.59 -6.25 -0.26
CA PHE A 112 -5.51 -4.93 -0.88
C PHE A 112 -6.54 -3.96 -0.32
N SER A 113 -6.09 -2.73 -0.08
CA SER A 113 -7.00 -1.59 0.02
C SER A 113 -7.71 -1.36 -1.31
N LEU A 114 -8.89 -0.74 -1.28
CA LEU A 114 -9.64 -0.42 -2.50
C LEU A 114 -8.81 0.40 -3.49
N ASP A 115 -8.02 1.36 -3.02
CA ASP A 115 -7.18 2.22 -3.88
C ASP A 115 -6.03 1.45 -4.55
N GLN A 116 -5.46 0.44 -3.87
CA GLN A 116 -4.44 -0.45 -4.47
C GLN A 116 -5.07 -1.35 -5.53
N PHE A 117 -6.21 -1.96 -5.21
CA PHE A 117 -6.95 -2.78 -6.17
C PHE A 117 -7.34 -1.97 -7.41
N ALA A 118 -7.83 -0.74 -7.21
CA ALA A 118 -8.16 0.20 -8.29
C ALA A 118 -6.97 0.47 -9.21
N SER A 119 -5.78 0.69 -8.62
CA SER A 119 -4.54 0.91 -9.36
C SER A 119 -4.17 -0.30 -10.22
N ILE A 120 -4.28 -1.52 -9.67
CA ILE A 120 -4.01 -2.76 -10.42
C ILE A 120 -4.99 -2.92 -11.58
N VAL A 121 -6.30 -2.78 -11.32
CA VAL A 121 -7.35 -2.92 -12.35
C VAL A 121 -7.16 -1.89 -13.46
N SER A 122 -6.87 -0.64 -13.12
CA SER A 122 -6.70 0.43 -14.11
C SER A 122 -5.52 0.18 -15.04
N VAL A 123 -4.37 -0.24 -14.52
CA VAL A 123 -3.17 -0.50 -15.32
C VAL A 123 -3.36 -1.73 -16.21
N LEU A 124 -4.01 -2.79 -15.69
CA LEU A 124 -4.32 -3.99 -16.50
C LEU A 124 -5.26 -3.65 -17.66
N ALA A 125 -6.37 -2.96 -17.39
CA ALA A 125 -7.32 -2.56 -18.42
C ALA A 125 -6.68 -1.60 -19.45
N CYS A 126 -5.94 -0.59 -18.97
CA CYS A 126 -5.23 0.36 -19.83
C CYS A 126 -4.22 -0.34 -20.74
N SER A 127 -3.39 -1.23 -20.18
CA SER A 127 -2.39 -1.99 -20.95
C SER A 127 -3.05 -2.91 -21.97
N TYR A 128 -4.14 -3.57 -21.59
CA TYR A 128 -4.89 -4.44 -22.49
C TYR A 128 -5.40 -3.70 -23.73
N PHE A 129 -6.10 -2.58 -23.55
CA PHE A 129 -6.60 -1.80 -24.69
C PHE A 129 -5.48 -1.06 -25.43
N PHE A 130 -4.42 -0.63 -24.74
CA PHE A 130 -3.23 -0.07 -25.38
C PHE A 130 -2.67 -1.03 -26.42
N LEU A 131 -2.54 -2.32 -26.09
CA LEU A 131 -2.06 -3.31 -27.05
C LEU A 131 -2.93 -3.37 -28.29
N PHE A 132 -4.27 -3.38 -28.17
CA PHE A 132 -5.15 -3.32 -29.34
C PHE A 132 -5.04 -2.01 -30.11
N ALA A 133 -4.86 -0.88 -29.41
CA ALA A 133 -4.68 0.43 -30.03
C ALA A 133 -3.40 0.50 -30.87
N VAL A 134 -2.28 -0.09 -30.41
CA VAL A 134 -1.00 0.02 -31.13
C VAL A 134 -0.70 -1.13 -32.08
N THR A 135 -1.24 -2.33 -31.83
CA THR A 135 -0.96 -3.50 -32.67
C THR A 135 -2.01 -3.72 -33.76
N ALA A 136 -3.26 -3.30 -33.52
CA ALA A 136 -4.37 -3.48 -34.46
C ALA A 136 -5.01 -2.16 -34.90
N LEU A 137 -4.68 -1.05 -34.23
CA LEU A 137 -5.28 0.28 -34.45
C LEU A 137 -6.82 0.21 -34.49
N SER A 138 -7.40 -0.65 -33.64
CA SER A 138 -8.83 -0.91 -33.68
C SER A 138 -9.61 0.19 -32.95
N PRO A 139 -10.83 0.53 -33.40
CA PRO A 139 -11.66 1.54 -32.74
C PRO A 139 -11.90 1.21 -31.25
N GLY A 140 -12.18 -0.06 -30.94
CA GLY A 140 -12.34 -0.50 -29.55
C GLY A 140 -11.05 -0.39 -28.74
N GLY A 141 -9.90 -0.66 -29.35
CA GLY A 141 -8.59 -0.50 -28.73
C GLY A 141 -8.31 0.95 -28.34
N ILE A 142 -8.53 1.88 -29.27
CA ILE A 142 -8.27 3.31 -29.05
C ILE A 142 -9.21 3.88 -27.98
N VAL A 143 -10.52 3.64 -28.10
CA VAL A 143 -11.51 4.18 -27.14
C VAL A 143 -11.32 3.55 -25.76
N GLY A 144 -11.12 2.22 -25.70
CA GLY A 144 -10.84 1.54 -24.44
C GLY A 144 -9.53 2.01 -23.80
N PHE A 145 -8.50 2.32 -24.59
CA PHE A 145 -7.24 2.86 -24.08
C PHE A 145 -7.43 4.24 -23.44
N VAL A 146 -8.20 5.13 -24.07
CA VAL A 146 -8.53 6.44 -23.48
C VAL A 146 -9.23 6.26 -22.12
N GLY A 147 -10.23 5.37 -22.04
CA GLY A 147 -10.90 5.08 -20.78
C GLY A 147 -9.96 4.48 -19.72
N GLY A 148 -9.07 3.57 -20.13
CA GLY A 148 -8.03 3.01 -19.27
C GLY A 148 -7.04 4.06 -18.76
N ALA A 149 -6.61 4.99 -19.61
CA ALA A 149 -5.74 6.09 -19.22
C ALA A 149 -6.41 7.02 -18.20
N VAL A 150 -7.70 7.34 -18.39
CA VAL A 150 -8.50 8.10 -17.42
C VAL A 150 -8.54 7.38 -16.07
N LEU A 151 -8.73 6.05 -16.05
CA LEU A 151 -8.68 5.28 -14.81
C LEU A 151 -7.31 5.31 -14.14
N VAL A 152 -6.22 5.20 -14.90
CA VAL A 152 -4.86 5.28 -14.35
C VAL A 152 -4.62 6.65 -13.71
N VAL A 153 -5.06 7.73 -14.37
CA VAL A 153 -5.00 9.11 -13.83
C VAL A 153 -5.79 9.22 -12.52
N ALA A 154 -7.02 8.70 -12.48
CA ALA A 154 -7.89 8.77 -11.31
C ALA A 154 -7.49 7.84 -10.15
N THR A 155 -6.55 6.91 -10.36
CA THR A 155 -6.16 5.90 -9.36
C THR A 155 -4.68 6.00 -8.99
N VAL A 156 -3.77 5.77 -9.93
CA VAL A 156 -2.32 5.77 -9.72
C VAL A 156 -1.83 7.18 -9.38
N PHE A 157 -2.27 8.17 -10.15
CA PHE A 157 -1.85 9.57 -9.97
C PHE A 157 -2.73 10.37 -9.01
N ALA A 158 -3.71 9.72 -8.37
CA ALA A 158 -4.74 10.38 -7.58
C ALA A 158 -4.19 11.22 -6.41
N ARG A 159 -3.06 10.83 -5.82
CA ARG A 159 -2.43 11.60 -4.72
C ARG A 159 -1.70 12.85 -5.19
N VAL A 160 -1.25 12.87 -6.45
CA VAL A 160 -0.43 13.95 -7.02
C VAL A 160 -1.32 15.00 -7.69
N ILE A 161 -2.51 14.61 -8.15
CA ILE A 161 -3.47 15.51 -8.80
C ILE A 161 -4.27 16.24 -7.72
N PRO A 162 -4.17 17.59 -7.62
CA PRO A 162 -4.84 18.35 -6.57
C PRO A 162 -6.35 18.12 -6.50
N LEU A 163 -6.99 17.93 -7.67
CA LEU A 163 -8.42 17.64 -7.81
C LEU A 163 -8.87 16.35 -7.10
N PHE A 164 -7.95 15.42 -6.87
CA PHE A 164 -8.21 14.11 -6.24
C PHE A 164 -7.50 13.95 -4.89
N ALA A 165 -6.53 14.81 -4.56
CA ALA A 165 -5.70 14.67 -3.37
C ALA A 165 -6.50 14.80 -2.05
N GLY A 166 -7.57 15.61 -2.03
CA GLY A 166 -8.47 15.75 -0.89
C GLY A 166 -9.12 14.43 -0.45
N ASP A 167 -9.22 13.47 -1.37
CA ASP A 167 -9.75 12.13 -1.16
C ASP A 167 -8.87 11.25 -0.25
N PHE A 168 -7.64 11.70 0.01
CA PHE A 168 -6.64 11.05 0.85
C PHE A 168 -6.29 11.84 2.12
N ALA A 169 -6.76 13.08 2.24
CA ALA A 169 -6.45 13.94 3.38
C ALA A 169 -7.08 13.39 4.67
N GLY A 170 -6.34 13.45 5.78
CA GLY A 170 -6.84 13.07 7.11
C GLY A 170 -7.07 11.57 7.33
N ARG A 171 -6.64 10.69 6.41
CA ARG A 171 -6.73 9.24 6.62
C ARG A 171 -5.75 8.81 7.71
N PRO A 172 -6.21 8.12 8.78
CA PRO A 172 -5.31 7.60 9.79
C PRO A 172 -4.41 6.53 9.16
N GLU A 173 -3.14 6.51 9.57
CA GLU A 173 -2.25 5.42 9.21
C GLU A 173 -2.76 4.11 9.84
N VAL A 174 -2.94 3.09 9.01
CA VAL A 174 -3.36 1.77 9.48
C VAL A 174 -2.15 0.85 9.47
N PRO A 175 -1.74 0.28 10.61
CA PRO A 175 -0.62 -0.66 10.67
C PRO A 175 -0.79 -1.80 9.65
N ALA A 176 0.29 -2.09 8.92
CA ALA A 176 0.26 -3.17 7.94
C ALA A 176 -0.04 -4.53 8.61
N HIS A 177 -0.91 -5.31 7.96
CA HIS A 177 -1.16 -6.71 8.33
C HIS A 177 0.15 -7.48 8.31
N VAL A 178 0.32 -8.49 9.16
CA VAL A 178 1.60 -9.22 9.33
C VAL A 178 2.17 -9.71 7.99
N VAL A 179 1.32 -10.22 7.09
CA VAL A 179 1.71 -10.70 5.75
C VAL A 179 2.07 -9.57 4.76
N ALA A 180 1.64 -8.34 5.03
CA ALA A 180 1.93 -7.15 4.23
C ALA A 180 3.06 -6.30 4.83
N ARG A 181 3.66 -6.72 5.96
CA ARG A 181 4.85 -6.08 6.53
C ARG A 181 6.07 -6.46 5.70
N ASP A 182 7.05 -5.56 5.67
CA ASP A 182 8.32 -5.84 5.02
C ASP A 182 8.95 -7.12 5.57
N ALA A 183 9.53 -7.90 4.66
CA ALA A 183 10.26 -9.10 5.03
C ALA A 183 11.41 -8.73 5.97
N VAL A 184 11.60 -9.54 7.01
CA VAL A 184 12.71 -9.37 7.94
C VAL A 184 14.03 -9.46 7.16
N ARG A 185 14.96 -8.53 7.42
CA ARG A 185 16.30 -8.57 6.81
C ARG A 185 16.94 -9.94 7.09
N PRO A 186 17.46 -10.64 6.07
CA PRO A 186 18.16 -11.89 6.29
C PRO A 186 19.32 -11.71 7.26
N ALA A 187 19.44 -12.59 8.25
CA ALA A 187 20.60 -12.59 9.14
C ALA A 187 21.88 -12.87 8.34
N ALA A 188 22.93 -12.08 8.57
CA ALA A 188 24.22 -12.32 7.94
C ALA A 188 24.75 -13.69 8.35
N LYS A 189 25.15 -14.51 7.36
CA LYS A 189 25.77 -15.81 7.62
C LYS A 189 27.05 -15.58 8.44
N PRO A 190 27.29 -16.33 9.55
CA PRO A 190 28.54 -16.22 10.29
C PRO A 190 29.71 -16.44 9.34
N LYS A 191 30.60 -15.44 9.23
CA LYS A 191 31.83 -15.59 8.47
C LYS A 191 32.67 -16.64 9.19
N ALA A 192 33.04 -17.72 8.50
CA ALA A 192 33.93 -18.72 9.05
C ALA A 192 35.19 -18.01 9.58
N ALA A 193 35.59 -18.32 10.81
CA ALA A 193 36.81 -17.78 11.39
C ALA A 193 37.97 -18.08 10.43
N ALA A 194 38.77 -17.07 10.13
CA ALA A 194 39.97 -17.27 9.33
C ALA A 194 40.85 -18.33 10.02
N PRO A 195 41.49 -19.25 9.29
CA PRO A 195 42.38 -20.23 9.88
C PRO A 195 43.45 -19.51 10.70
N ALA A 196 43.61 -19.92 11.97
CA ALA A 196 44.68 -19.41 12.81
C ALA A 196 46.04 -19.71 12.13
N PRO A 197 46.99 -18.77 12.10
CA PRO A 197 48.31 -19.03 11.54
C PRO A 197 48.95 -20.21 12.28
N SER A 198 49.33 -21.25 11.52
CA SER A 198 50.01 -22.42 12.04
C SER A 198 51.31 -21.99 12.71
N ALA A 199 51.44 -22.28 14.01
CA ALA A 199 52.68 -22.08 14.75
C ALA A 199 53.79 -22.94 14.12
N VAL A 200 54.87 -22.30 13.65
CA VAL A 200 56.09 -22.98 13.24
C VAL A 200 56.73 -23.60 14.49
N PRO A 201 57.15 -24.88 14.49
CA PRO A 201 57.80 -25.49 15.65
C PRO A 201 59.16 -24.82 15.89
N ALA A 202 59.34 -24.17 17.05
CA ALA A 202 60.64 -23.72 17.51
C ALA A 202 61.42 -24.93 18.04
N ALA A 203 62.44 -25.35 17.27
CA ALA A 203 63.37 -26.37 17.68
C ALA A 203 64.42 -25.80 18.64
N SER A 204 64.52 -26.47 19.80
CA SER A 204 65.64 -26.61 20.72
C SER A 204 66.30 -25.37 21.34
N ALA A 205 66.19 -25.36 22.66
CA ALA A 205 66.96 -24.58 23.61
C ALA A 205 68.49 -24.82 23.53
N GLY A 206 69.23 -23.73 23.74
CA GLY A 206 70.58 -23.68 24.28
C GLY A 206 70.89 -22.21 24.51
N GLY A 207 71.24 -21.70 25.68
CA GLY A 207 71.57 -22.29 26.98
C GLY A 207 72.30 -21.17 27.72
N ALA A 208 72.06 -21.07 29.04
CA ALA A 208 72.84 -20.28 30.02
C ALA A 208 72.85 -18.74 29.82
N ALA A 209 72.95 -17.89 30.83
CA ALA A 209 72.81 -17.95 32.27
C ALA A 209 73.01 -16.49 32.75
N GLY A 210 72.26 -16.07 33.77
CA GLY A 210 72.80 -15.25 34.86
C GLY A 210 72.87 -13.72 34.70
N GLY A 211 72.16 -13.04 35.61
CA GLY A 211 72.53 -11.72 36.17
C GLY A 211 72.22 -10.51 35.27
N GLN A 212 71.82 -9.34 35.76
CA GLN A 212 71.87 -8.79 37.10
C GLN A 212 70.93 -7.58 37.18
N GLN A 213 70.38 -7.38 38.37
CA GLN A 213 69.66 -6.20 38.82
C GLN A 213 70.58 -4.98 39.00
N ALA A 214 69.95 -3.81 38.85
CA ALA A 214 70.04 -2.62 39.70
C ALA A 214 71.14 -1.56 39.49
N ALA A 215 70.70 -0.34 39.85
CA ALA A 215 71.37 0.95 40.01
C ALA A 215 71.59 1.73 38.70
N GLU A 216 71.33 3.04 38.59
CA GLU A 216 71.26 4.06 39.63
C GLU A 216 70.55 5.32 39.10
N THR A 217 70.00 6.09 40.04
CA THR A 217 69.55 7.48 39.98
C THR A 217 70.63 8.45 39.48
N GLY A 218 70.18 9.51 38.81
CA GLY A 218 70.96 10.71 38.47
C GLY A 218 70.18 11.62 37.52
#